data_AF-A0A2P5TMY6-F1
#
_entry.id   AF-A0A2P5TMY6-F1
#
_cell.length_a   1.000
_cell.length_b   1.000
_cell.length_c   1.000
_cell.angle_alpha   90.00
_cell.angle_beta   90.00
_cell.angle_gamma   90.00
#
_symmetry.space_group_name_H-M   'P 1'
#
loop_
_entity.id
_entity.type
_entity.pdbx_description
1 polymer ?
#
loop_
_entity_poly.entity_id
_entity_poly.type
_entity_poly.pdbx_seq_one_letter_code
_entity_poly.pdbx_strand_id
1 'polypeptide(L)'
;MLHTLKDLEGFAIHAADGDIGATKEFYFDDKQWVIRYLVVETGHWLASKKVLLSPISIKNVNLEGKTLTVSISREQVKNSPDIDTQKSVSRQHEVDYLGYYGYPPYWGNTGLWGGYSSPYMIAPGYSSVAPQPDEGIDMFADADAIRHRNQDRHLRSSLAVMGYHLEATDGDLGHLQGMLIDTDTWAIRYLIINTSNWWLGHQVLIAPNSIKEVSWGTSKIYVDMTQQQVKGAPLFDPAIPFNDE
;
A
#
# COMPACT_ATOMS: atom_id res chain seq x y z
N MET A 1 5.13 3.36 -13.31
CA MET A 1 6.55 3.79 -13.15
C MET A 1 7.01 3.45 -11.73
N LEU A 2 8.28 3.05 -11.52
CA LEU A 2 8.77 2.67 -10.19
C LEU A 2 9.31 3.85 -9.38
N HIS A 3 8.86 3.95 -8.14
CA HIS A 3 9.30 4.96 -7.17
C HIS A 3 9.47 4.35 -5.80
N THR A 4 10.38 4.89 -4.99
CA THR A 4 10.42 4.51 -3.59
C THR A 4 9.20 5.10 -2.87
N LEU A 5 8.69 4.43 -1.84
CA LEU A 5 7.62 5.02 -1.01
C LEU A 5 8.03 6.38 -0.45
N LYS A 6 9.31 6.55 -0.13
CA LYS A 6 9.89 7.80 0.35
C LYS A 6 9.78 8.93 -0.66
N ASP A 7 9.86 8.62 -1.95
CA ASP A 7 9.68 9.64 -3.00
C ASP A 7 8.28 10.23 -3.00
N LEU A 8 7.27 9.48 -2.52
CA LEU A 8 5.89 9.93 -2.43
C LEU A 8 5.53 10.51 -1.05
N GLU A 9 6.44 10.53 -0.09
CA GLU A 9 6.20 11.15 1.23
C GLU A 9 6.16 12.68 1.11
N GLY A 10 5.22 13.31 1.82
CA GLY A 10 5.04 14.76 1.81
C GLY A 10 4.37 15.32 0.55
N PHE A 11 3.86 14.47 -0.35
CA PHE A 11 3.12 14.92 -1.53
C PHE A 11 1.84 15.65 -1.11
N ALA A 12 1.60 16.82 -1.70
CA ALA A 12 0.37 17.57 -1.46
C ALA A 12 -0.82 16.88 -2.14
N ILE A 13 -1.93 16.75 -1.41
CA ILE A 13 -3.17 16.17 -1.91
C ILE A 13 -4.12 17.30 -2.32
N HIS A 14 -4.42 17.38 -3.62
CA HIS A 14 -5.33 18.37 -4.18
C HIS A 14 -6.68 17.73 -4.53
N ALA A 15 -7.75 18.23 -3.91
CA ALA A 15 -9.11 17.94 -4.30
C ALA A 15 -9.69 19.10 -5.14
N ALA A 16 -10.84 18.85 -5.78
CA ALA A 16 -11.53 19.85 -6.59
C ALA A 16 -12.01 21.07 -5.78
N ASP A 17 -12.25 20.90 -4.48
CA ASP A 17 -12.69 21.94 -3.54
C ASP A 17 -11.55 22.44 -2.62
N GLY A 18 -10.30 22.10 -2.94
CA GLY A 18 -9.09 22.63 -2.31
C GLY A 18 -8.16 21.54 -1.74
N ASP A 19 -7.11 21.98 -1.05
CA ASP A 19 -6.07 21.07 -0.56
C ASP A 19 -6.55 20.23 0.63
N ILE A 20 -6.34 18.93 0.58
CA ILE A 20 -6.67 18.03 1.69
C ILE A 20 -5.55 18.01 2.72
N GLY A 21 -4.29 17.97 2.30
CA GLY A 21 -3.17 17.75 3.22
C GLY A 21 -1.94 17.20 2.51
N ALA A 22 -1.08 16.50 3.24
CA ALA A 22 0.11 15.86 2.67
C ALA A 22 0.20 14.38 3.06
N THR A 23 0.77 13.56 2.18
CA THR A 23 1.06 12.14 2.47
C THR A 23 2.08 12.00 3.59
N LYS A 24 1.86 11.03 4.48
CA LYS A 24 2.71 10.80 5.65
C LYS A 24 3.31 9.39 5.68
N GLU A 25 2.51 8.39 5.38
CA GLU A 25 2.91 6.99 5.32
C GLU A 25 1.90 6.19 4.49
N PHE A 26 2.15 4.89 4.31
CA PHE A 26 1.34 4.03 3.47
C PHE A 26 0.93 2.77 4.22
N TYR A 27 -0.30 2.31 4.00
CA TYR A 27 -0.72 0.97 4.41
C TYR A 27 -0.72 0.04 3.21
N PHE A 28 -0.07 -1.12 3.35
CA PHE A 28 -0.01 -2.14 2.32
C PHE A 28 -0.55 -3.47 2.81
N ASP A 29 -1.09 -4.26 1.89
CA ASP A 29 -1.50 -5.64 2.12
C ASP A 29 -0.26 -6.56 2.04
N ASP A 30 0.06 -7.28 3.12
CA ASP A 30 1.26 -8.15 3.19
C ASP A 30 1.10 -9.54 2.54
N LYS A 31 -0.06 -9.83 1.95
CA LYS A 31 -0.30 -11.01 1.12
C LYS A 31 -0.20 -10.69 -0.36
N GLN A 32 -0.82 -9.60 -0.78
CA GLN A 32 -0.82 -9.18 -2.18
C GLN A 32 0.30 -8.20 -2.51
N TRP A 33 0.96 -7.62 -1.51
CA TRP A 33 2.01 -6.60 -1.65
C TRP A 33 1.55 -5.41 -2.49
N VAL A 34 0.40 -4.85 -2.11
CA VAL A 34 -0.22 -3.68 -2.76
C VAL A 34 -0.49 -2.60 -1.72
N ILE A 35 -0.18 -1.35 -2.03
CA ILE A 35 -0.59 -0.21 -1.20
C ILE A 35 -2.11 -0.06 -1.30
N ARG A 36 -2.80 -0.15 -0.16
CA ARG A 36 -4.26 -0.03 -0.07
C ARG A 36 -4.71 1.35 0.34
N TYR A 37 -3.90 2.01 1.16
CA TYR A 37 -4.20 3.33 1.68
C TYR A 37 -2.94 4.18 1.83
N LEU A 38 -3.12 5.47 1.61
CA LEU A 38 -2.19 6.52 2.00
C LEU A 38 -2.73 7.13 3.29
N VAL A 39 -1.86 7.38 4.27
CA VAL A 39 -2.20 8.20 5.42
C VAL A 39 -1.89 9.64 5.07
N VAL A 40 -2.91 10.49 5.15
CA VAL A 40 -2.82 11.92 4.82
C VAL A 40 -2.98 12.73 6.11
N GLU A 41 -2.07 13.66 6.36
CA GLU A 41 -2.20 14.63 7.44
C GLU A 41 -2.87 15.90 6.91
N THR A 42 -4.05 16.22 7.45
CA THR A 42 -4.96 17.23 6.89
C THR A 42 -4.62 18.69 7.26
N GLY A 43 -3.54 18.94 7.99
CA GLY A 43 -3.15 20.30 8.39
C GLY A 43 -4.24 21.07 9.15
N HIS A 44 -4.09 22.39 9.26
CA HIS A 44 -4.89 23.20 10.18
C HIS A 44 -6.41 23.17 9.94
N TRP A 45 -6.86 22.96 8.70
CA TRP A 45 -8.28 23.05 8.36
C TRP A 45 -9.14 21.91 8.94
N LEU A 46 -8.50 20.80 9.29
CA LEU A 46 -9.12 19.69 10.00
C LEU A 46 -8.26 19.28 11.20
N ALA A 47 -7.70 20.29 11.89
CA ALA A 47 -6.96 20.13 13.14
C ALA A 47 -5.83 19.08 13.09
N SER A 48 -5.13 19.00 11.95
CA SER A 48 -4.05 18.04 11.67
C SER A 48 -4.47 16.58 11.85
N LYS A 49 -5.76 16.28 11.65
CA LYS A 49 -6.29 14.91 11.67
C LYS A 49 -5.59 14.07 10.59
N LYS A 50 -5.25 12.84 10.94
CA LYS A 50 -4.83 11.83 9.97
C LYS A 50 -6.03 11.13 9.38
N VAL A 51 -6.06 10.97 8.07
CA VAL A 51 -7.14 10.30 7.33
C VAL A 51 -6.56 9.26 6.38
N LEU A 52 -7.37 8.25 6.01
CA LEU A 52 -7.00 7.30 4.96
C LEU A 52 -7.51 7.75 3.61
N LEU A 53 -6.67 7.58 2.59
CA LEU A 53 -7.01 7.81 1.20
C LEU A 53 -6.65 6.57 0.39
N SER A 54 -7.63 5.96 -0.27
CA SER A 54 -7.36 4.83 -1.17
C SER A 54 -6.80 5.32 -2.51
N PRO A 55 -5.82 4.61 -3.11
CA PRO A 55 -5.38 4.84 -4.48
C PRO A 55 -6.49 4.91 -5.53
N ILE A 56 -7.64 4.28 -5.27
CA ILE A 56 -8.86 4.37 -6.11
C ILE A 56 -9.29 5.82 -6.34
N SER A 57 -9.05 6.71 -5.36
CA SER A 57 -9.41 8.12 -5.46
C SER A 57 -8.42 8.95 -6.28
N ILE A 58 -7.22 8.45 -6.58
CA ILE A 58 -6.17 9.24 -7.23
C ILE A 58 -6.49 9.35 -8.73
N LYS A 59 -6.47 10.58 -9.25
CA LYS A 59 -6.65 10.89 -10.67
C LYS A 59 -5.32 11.10 -11.39
N ASN A 60 -4.33 11.67 -10.70
CA ASN A 60 -3.03 11.97 -11.26
C ASN A 60 -1.95 11.98 -10.18
N VAL A 61 -0.79 11.42 -10.51
CA VAL A 61 0.44 11.48 -9.73
C VAL A 61 1.41 12.42 -10.45
N ASN A 62 1.68 13.59 -9.89
CA ASN A 62 2.66 14.53 -10.42
C ASN A 62 3.93 14.47 -9.56
N LEU A 63 4.92 13.75 -10.06
CA LEU A 63 6.19 13.51 -9.36
C LEU A 63 7.04 14.78 -9.25
N GLU A 64 7.11 15.57 -10.32
CA GLU A 64 7.90 16.80 -10.37
C GLU A 64 7.32 17.86 -9.44
N GLY A 65 6.01 18.05 -9.48
CA GLY A 65 5.29 18.97 -8.60
C GLY A 65 5.13 18.45 -7.17
N LYS A 66 5.40 17.17 -6.92
CA LYS A 66 5.15 16.47 -5.65
C LYS A 66 3.69 16.59 -5.21
N THR A 67 2.77 16.30 -6.12
CA THR A 67 1.33 16.40 -5.85
C THR A 67 0.55 15.18 -6.31
N LEU A 68 -0.53 14.89 -5.60
CA LEU A 68 -1.55 13.90 -5.97
C LEU A 68 -2.88 14.63 -6.15
N THR A 69 -3.46 14.55 -7.35
CA THR A 69 -4.81 15.05 -7.58
C THR A 69 -5.81 13.93 -7.33
N VAL A 70 -6.89 14.19 -6.59
CA VAL A 70 -7.86 13.16 -6.18
C VAL A 70 -9.29 13.50 -6.60
N SER A 71 -10.13 12.46 -6.65
CA SER A 71 -11.54 12.54 -7.01
C SER A 71 -12.45 12.93 -5.85
N ILE A 72 -12.03 12.65 -4.62
CA ILE A 72 -12.77 12.97 -3.39
C ILE A 72 -12.57 14.42 -2.98
N SER A 73 -13.57 15.00 -2.31
CA SER A 73 -13.56 16.38 -1.84
C SER A 73 -13.06 16.52 -0.39
N ARG A 74 -12.65 17.72 0.02
CA ARG A 74 -12.33 18.04 1.42
C ARG A 74 -13.52 17.80 2.33
N GLU A 75 -14.74 18.11 1.85
CA GLU A 75 -15.95 17.85 2.64
C GLU A 75 -16.20 16.34 2.82
N GLN A 76 -15.92 15.51 1.83
CA GLN A 76 -15.98 14.05 2.00
C GLN A 76 -14.91 13.55 2.99
N VAL A 77 -13.69 14.08 2.93
CA VAL A 77 -12.63 13.74 3.89
C VAL A 77 -13.01 14.13 5.32
N LYS A 78 -13.61 15.31 5.51
CA LYS A 78 -14.06 15.78 6.83
C LYS A 78 -15.10 14.85 7.47
N ASN A 79 -15.99 14.29 6.65
CA ASN A 79 -17.09 13.45 7.08
C ASN A 79 -16.76 11.94 6.99
N SER A 80 -15.52 11.57 6.70
CA SER A 80 -15.11 10.18 6.56
C SER A 80 -15.08 9.45 7.92
N PRO A 81 -15.23 8.11 7.94
CA PRO A 81 -15.01 7.31 9.14
C PRO A 81 -13.66 7.64 9.81
N ASP A 82 -13.66 7.71 11.13
CA ASP A 82 -12.44 8.02 11.88
C ASP A 82 -11.52 6.81 11.97
N ILE A 83 -10.21 7.06 11.87
CA ILE A 83 -9.20 6.01 11.97
C ILE A 83 -8.33 6.23 13.19
N ASP A 84 -8.25 5.20 14.03
CA ASP A 84 -7.17 5.09 15.01
C ASP A 84 -5.90 4.61 14.29
N THR A 85 -5.11 5.55 13.78
CA THR A 85 -3.83 5.25 13.09
C THR A 85 -2.77 4.63 14.00
N GLN A 86 -3.00 4.58 15.32
CA GLN A 86 -2.12 3.86 16.26
C GLN A 86 -2.51 2.38 16.39
N LYS A 87 -3.66 1.99 15.83
CA LYS A 87 -4.11 0.60 15.73
C LYS A 87 -4.04 0.14 14.27
N SER A 88 -3.93 -1.17 14.08
CA SER A 88 -4.07 -1.76 12.75
C SER A 88 -5.44 -1.44 12.18
N VAL A 89 -5.51 -1.04 10.91
CA VAL A 89 -6.76 -0.93 10.16
C VAL A 89 -7.44 -2.30 10.18
N SER A 90 -8.61 -2.38 10.79
CA SER A 90 -9.37 -3.63 10.86
C SER A 90 -10.18 -3.82 9.58
N ARG A 91 -10.51 -5.08 9.24
CA ARG A 91 -11.39 -5.39 8.10
C ARG A 91 -12.74 -4.67 8.20
N GLN A 92 -13.30 -4.55 9.41
CA GLN A 92 -14.55 -3.82 9.63
C GLN A 92 -14.42 -2.34 9.26
N HIS A 93 -13.30 -1.70 9.65
CA HIS A 93 -13.05 -0.32 9.29
C HIS A 93 -12.90 -0.15 7.77
N GLU A 94 -12.25 -1.10 7.07
CA GLU A 94 -12.20 -1.07 5.61
C GLU A 94 -13.58 -1.17 4.96
N VAL A 95 -14.47 -2.03 5.49
CA VAL A 95 -15.86 -2.14 5.00
C VAL A 95 -16.60 -0.81 5.16
N ASP A 96 -16.50 -0.18 6.33
CA ASP A 96 -17.15 1.11 6.59
C ASP A 96 -16.57 2.21 5.69
N TYR A 97 -15.25 2.22 5.51
CA TYR A 97 -14.54 3.15 4.63
C TYR A 97 -14.96 3.01 3.17
N LEU A 98 -14.91 1.78 2.63
CA LEU A 98 -15.25 1.52 1.22
C LEU A 98 -16.73 1.81 0.97
N GLY A 99 -17.61 1.45 1.91
CA GLY A 99 -19.03 1.78 1.86
C GLY A 99 -19.29 3.28 1.84
N TYR A 100 -18.56 4.06 2.66
CA TYR A 100 -18.68 5.52 2.69
C TYR A 100 -18.31 6.18 1.36
N TYR A 101 -17.21 5.74 0.73
CA TYR A 101 -16.74 6.31 -0.55
C TYR A 101 -17.37 5.65 -1.79
N GLY A 102 -18.20 4.61 -1.60
CA GLY A 102 -18.82 3.85 -2.70
C GLY A 102 -17.81 3.04 -3.52
N TYR A 103 -16.72 2.59 -2.91
CA TYR A 103 -15.69 1.79 -3.57
C TYR A 103 -16.01 0.30 -3.47
N PRO A 104 -15.75 -0.49 -4.53
CA PRO A 104 -15.90 -1.93 -4.45
C PRO A 104 -14.79 -2.54 -3.57
N PRO A 105 -15.07 -3.66 -2.87
CA PRO A 105 -14.03 -4.40 -2.17
C PRO A 105 -12.99 -4.93 -3.16
N TYR A 106 -11.72 -4.85 -2.78
CA TYR A 106 -10.61 -5.36 -3.59
C TYR A 106 -10.23 -6.80 -3.25
N TRP A 107 -10.79 -7.35 -2.16
CA TRP A 107 -10.53 -8.70 -1.68
C TRP A 107 -11.55 -9.71 -2.22
N GLY A 108 -11.20 -11.00 -2.19
CA GLY A 108 -12.07 -12.09 -2.66
C GLY A 108 -11.83 -12.52 -4.11
N ASN A 109 -10.90 -11.88 -4.81
CA ASN A 109 -10.48 -12.26 -6.16
C ASN A 109 -8.94 -12.26 -6.28
N THR A 110 -8.39 -12.84 -7.34
CA THR A 110 -6.94 -13.06 -7.51
C THR A 110 -6.17 -11.83 -8.02
N GLY A 111 -6.88 -10.84 -8.56
CA GLY A 111 -6.29 -9.59 -9.05
C GLY A 111 -5.81 -8.66 -7.92
N LEU A 112 -4.92 -7.72 -8.26
CA LEU A 112 -4.42 -6.71 -7.31
C LEU A 112 -5.55 -5.84 -6.76
N TRP A 113 -6.62 -5.58 -7.52
CA TRP A 113 -7.73 -4.73 -7.12
C TRP A 113 -9.10 -5.38 -7.42
N GLY A 114 -9.41 -6.53 -6.80
CA GLY A 114 -10.73 -7.16 -6.96
C GLY A 114 -11.01 -7.64 -8.39
N GLY A 115 -10.04 -8.34 -8.99
CA GLY A 115 -10.10 -8.80 -10.39
C GLY A 115 -9.42 -7.87 -11.41
N TYR A 116 -9.09 -6.64 -11.00
CA TYR A 116 -8.42 -5.65 -11.85
C TYR A 116 -6.93 -5.51 -11.50
N SER A 117 -6.14 -5.04 -12.46
CA SER A 117 -4.69 -4.81 -12.29
C SER A 117 -4.34 -3.46 -11.68
N SER A 118 -5.26 -2.49 -11.73
CA SER A 118 -5.04 -1.10 -11.31
C SER A 118 -6.24 -0.54 -10.54
N PRO A 119 -6.03 0.30 -9.51
CA PRO A 119 -7.14 0.89 -8.75
C PRO A 119 -7.97 1.86 -9.59
N TYR A 120 -7.39 2.42 -10.67
CA TYR A 120 -8.07 3.37 -11.54
C TYR A 120 -9.22 2.73 -12.33
N MET A 121 -9.19 1.42 -12.55
CA MET A 121 -10.25 0.69 -13.28
C MET A 121 -11.53 0.50 -12.48
N ILE A 122 -11.44 0.58 -11.15
CA ILE A 122 -12.56 0.47 -10.20
C ILE A 122 -12.95 1.82 -9.59
N ALA A 123 -12.32 2.90 -10.04
CA ALA A 123 -12.66 4.25 -9.62
C ALA A 123 -14.05 4.64 -10.15
N PRO A 124 -14.88 5.32 -9.33
CA PRO A 124 -16.18 5.81 -9.78
C PRO A 124 -16.07 6.64 -11.06
N GLY A 125 -16.83 6.26 -12.09
CA GLY A 125 -16.83 6.95 -13.39
C GLY A 125 -15.85 6.42 -14.44
N TYR A 126 -14.99 5.45 -14.11
CA TYR A 126 -14.10 4.80 -15.08
C TYR A 126 -14.69 3.49 -15.65
N SER A 127 -15.50 2.78 -14.87
CA SER A 127 -16.19 1.57 -15.32
C SER A 127 -17.45 1.94 -16.13
N SER A 128 -17.37 1.88 -17.46
CA SER A 128 -18.55 1.91 -18.35
C SER A 128 -19.33 0.59 -18.36
N VAL A 129 -18.78 -0.43 -17.70
CA VAL A 129 -19.46 -1.69 -17.41
C VAL A 129 -19.77 -1.62 -15.92
N ALA A 130 -21.04 -1.38 -15.58
CA ALA A 130 -21.50 -1.70 -14.24
C ALA A 130 -21.05 -3.14 -13.96
N PRO A 131 -20.48 -3.46 -12.78
CA PRO A 131 -20.24 -4.86 -12.45
C PRO A 131 -21.55 -5.59 -12.69
N GLN A 132 -21.59 -6.43 -13.73
CA GLN A 132 -22.72 -7.33 -13.88
C GLN A 132 -22.72 -8.12 -12.57
N PRO A 133 -23.81 -8.10 -11.80
CA PRO A 133 -23.90 -9.00 -10.66
C PRO A 133 -23.69 -10.38 -11.26
N ASP A 134 -22.55 -11.00 -10.95
CA ASP A 134 -22.37 -12.40 -11.22
C ASP A 134 -23.57 -13.07 -10.55
N GLU A 135 -24.44 -13.69 -11.35
CA GLU A 135 -25.71 -14.28 -10.90
C GLU A 135 -25.38 -15.45 -9.96
N GLY A 136 -25.03 -15.14 -8.71
CA GLY A 136 -24.53 -16.10 -7.74
C GLY A 136 -23.74 -15.50 -6.57
N ILE A 137 -23.21 -14.28 -6.67
CA ILE A 137 -22.50 -13.65 -5.55
C ILE A 137 -23.38 -12.56 -4.91
N ASP A 138 -24.11 -12.97 -3.88
CA ASP A 138 -24.86 -12.06 -3.02
C ASP A 138 -23.85 -11.22 -2.19
N MET A 139 -23.33 -10.14 -2.78
CA MET A 139 -22.27 -9.28 -2.22
C MET A 139 -22.59 -8.75 -0.82
N PHE A 140 -23.87 -8.66 -0.46
CA PHE A 140 -24.32 -8.23 0.86
C PHE A 140 -24.51 -9.40 1.83
N ALA A 141 -24.91 -10.59 1.37
CA ALA A 141 -24.96 -11.78 2.22
C ALA A 141 -23.56 -12.32 2.56
N ASP A 142 -22.58 -12.11 1.67
CA ASP A 142 -21.18 -12.46 1.93
C ASP A 142 -20.48 -11.43 2.83
N ALA A 143 -21.01 -10.20 2.97
CA ALA A 143 -20.43 -9.18 3.84
C ALA A 143 -20.38 -9.63 5.30
N ASP A 144 -21.42 -10.29 5.82
CA ASP A 144 -21.42 -10.86 7.18
C ASP A 144 -20.50 -12.08 7.31
N ALA A 145 -20.43 -12.94 6.29
CA ALA A 145 -19.50 -14.06 6.27
C ALA A 145 -18.03 -13.61 6.14
N ILE A 146 -17.76 -12.51 5.43
CA ILE A 146 -16.45 -11.84 5.29
C ILE A 146 -16.07 -11.10 6.58
N ARG A 147 -17.04 -10.43 7.25
CA ARG A 147 -16.87 -9.82 8.58
C ARG A 147 -16.40 -10.86 9.61
N HIS A 148 -16.87 -12.10 9.51
CA HIS A 148 -16.50 -13.19 10.42
C HIS A 148 -15.25 -13.99 10.01
N ARG A 149 -14.86 -14.01 8.73
CA ARG A 149 -13.74 -14.85 8.26
C ARG A 149 -12.34 -14.24 8.37
N ASN A 150 -12.21 -12.91 8.42
CA ASN A 150 -10.89 -12.26 8.42
C ASN A 150 -10.73 -11.27 9.57
N GLN A 151 -10.46 -11.81 10.76
CA GLN A 151 -9.73 -11.07 11.80
C GLN A 151 -8.26 -10.86 11.44
N ASP A 152 -7.80 -11.41 10.31
CA ASP A 152 -6.44 -11.28 9.84
C ASP A 152 -6.19 -9.86 9.34
N ARG A 153 -5.58 -9.10 10.25
CA ARG A 153 -4.87 -7.86 9.97
C ARG A 153 -3.83 -8.21 8.93
N HIS A 154 -4.06 -7.96 7.64
CA HIS A 154 -3.04 -8.05 6.58
C HIS A 154 -2.56 -6.69 6.10
N LEU A 155 -3.21 -5.61 6.56
CA LEU A 155 -2.72 -4.26 6.37
C LEU A 155 -1.58 -3.92 7.33
N ARG A 156 -0.50 -3.38 6.77
CA ARG A 156 0.73 -3.00 7.47
C ARG A 156 1.03 -1.54 7.22
N SER A 157 1.36 -0.80 8.27
CA SER A 157 2.01 0.50 8.09
C SER A 157 3.41 0.26 7.51
N SER A 158 3.73 0.99 6.44
CA SER A 158 5.06 0.99 5.84
C SER A 158 6.11 1.46 6.84
N LEU A 159 5.77 2.47 7.65
CA LEU A 159 6.65 3.02 8.68
C LEU A 159 6.94 1.98 9.77
N ALA A 160 5.94 1.20 10.18
CA ALA A 160 6.09 0.20 11.23
C ALA A 160 7.02 -0.96 10.85
N VAL A 161 7.11 -1.30 9.56
CA VAL A 161 7.97 -2.40 9.08
C VAL A 161 9.37 -1.95 8.66
N MET A 162 9.62 -0.65 8.53
CA MET A 162 10.97 -0.14 8.26
C MET A 162 11.93 -0.57 9.38
N GLY A 163 13.10 -1.07 9.00
CA GLY A 163 14.10 -1.59 9.93
C GLY A 163 13.86 -3.02 10.42
N TYR A 164 12.79 -3.69 10.00
CA TYR A 164 12.61 -5.12 10.31
C TYR A 164 13.80 -5.93 9.81
N HIS A 165 14.24 -6.89 10.61
CA HIS A 165 15.32 -7.79 10.22
C HIS A 165 14.85 -8.81 9.20
N LEU A 166 15.66 -9.07 8.18
CA LEU A 166 15.39 -10.11 7.20
C LEU A 166 16.21 -11.35 7.52
N GLU A 167 15.56 -12.52 7.52
CA GLU A 167 16.24 -13.81 7.67
C GLU A 167 16.05 -14.64 6.41
N ALA A 168 17.19 -15.02 5.82
CA ALA A 168 17.30 -16.05 4.80
C ALA A 168 17.19 -17.44 5.42
N THR A 169 17.08 -18.44 4.56
CA THR A 169 17.13 -19.87 4.91
C THR A 169 18.43 -20.30 5.59
N ASP A 170 19.52 -19.54 5.41
CA ASP A 170 20.87 -19.83 5.90
C ASP A 170 21.49 -18.73 6.78
N GLY A 171 20.76 -17.66 7.13
CA GLY A 171 21.25 -16.64 8.06
C GLY A 171 20.59 -15.26 7.96
N ASP A 172 21.12 -14.30 8.71
CA ASP A 172 20.68 -12.89 8.67
C ASP A 172 20.98 -12.26 7.30
N LEU A 173 20.03 -11.48 6.77
CA LEU A 173 20.17 -10.71 5.54
C LEU A 173 20.31 -9.21 5.77
N GLY A 174 20.14 -8.73 7.00
CA GLY A 174 20.16 -7.32 7.32
C GLY A 174 18.76 -6.80 7.61
N HIS A 175 18.41 -5.61 7.11
CA HIS A 175 17.15 -4.96 7.47
C HIS A 175 16.44 -4.30 6.28
N LEU A 176 15.12 -4.19 6.39
CA LEU A 176 14.29 -3.50 5.41
C LEU A 176 14.57 -2.00 5.46
N GLN A 177 15.04 -1.42 4.35
CA GLN A 177 15.34 0.01 4.24
C GLN A 177 14.27 0.78 3.47
N GLY A 178 13.56 0.14 2.56
CA GLY A 178 12.54 0.79 1.75
C GLY A 178 11.79 -0.18 0.84
N MET A 179 10.90 0.36 0.03
CA MET A 179 10.11 -0.38 -0.94
C MET A 179 9.99 0.42 -2.23
N LEU A 180 10.11 -0.25 -3.37
CA LEU A 180 9.79 0.28 -4.68
C LEU A 180 8.36 -0.10 -5.05
N ILE A 181 7.57 0.89 -5.41
CA ILE A 181 6.18 0.74 -5.84
C ILE A 181 6.01 1.15 -7.30
N ASP A 182 5.11 0.46 -7.99
CA ASP A 182 4.60 0.86 -9.29
C ASP A 182 3.40 1.79 -9.10
N THR A 183 3.50 3.06 -9.49
CA THR A 183 2.44 4.05 -9.29
C THR A 183 1.17 3.79 -10.12
N ASP A 184 1.22 2.92 -11.12
CA ASP A 184 0.07 2.61 -11.97
C ASP A 184 -0.82 1.52 -11.36
N THR A 185 -0.19 0.58 -10.65
CA THR A 185 -0.85 -0.58 -10.03
C THR A 185 -0.88 -0.51 -8.52
N TRP A 186 -0.05 0.35 -7.92
CA TRP A 186 0.26 0.46 -6.50
C TRP A 186 0.84 -0.83 -5.90
N ALA A 187 1.35 -1.73 -6.74
CA ALA A 187 2.08 -2.91 -6.28
C ALA A 187 3.46 -2.53 -5.77
N ILE A 188 3.84 -3.08 -4.62
CA ILE A 188 5.24 -3.11 -4.19
C ILE A 188 5.94 -4.12 -5.09
N ARG A 189 6.86 -3.67 -5.92
CA ARG A 189 7.62 -4.54 -6.85
C ARG A 189 8.87 -5.09 -6.21
N TYR A 190 9.51 -4.31 -5.35
CA TYR A 190 10.73 -4.72 -4.68
C TYR A 190 10.79 -4.17 -3.25
N LEU A 191 11.38 -4.96 -2.36
CA LEU A 191 11.85 -4.51 -1.06
C LEU A 191 13.34 -4.15 -1.20
N ILE A 192 13.74 -3.00 -0.64
CA ILE A 192 15.12 -2.53 -0.61
C ILE A 192 15.73 -3.00 0.71
N ILE A 193 16.70 -3.90 0.65
CA ILE A 193 17.31 -4.52 1.83
C ILE A 193 18.70 -3.97 2.02
N ASN A 194 18.99 -3.46 3.21
CA ASN A 194 20.33 -3.06 3.61
C ASN A 194 21.07 -4.24 4.24
N THR A 195 22.18 -4.63 3.65
CA THR A 195 22.98 -5.79 4.07
C THR A 195 24.14 -5.42 5.01
N SER A 196 24.06 -4.29 5.73
CA SER A 196 25.13 -3.77 6.61
C SER A 196 25.64 -4.77 7.63
N ASN A 197 24.81 -5.73 8.04
CA ASN A 197 25.15 -6.69 9.08
C ASN A 197 26.14 -7.78 8.63
N TRP A 198 26.36 -7.96 7.32
CA TRP A 198 27.15 -9.10 6.82
C TRP A 198 27.79 -8.91 5.44
N TRP A 199 27.30 -7.98 4.59
CA TRP A 199 27.81 -7.77 3.23
C TRP A 199 28.03 -6.29 2.90
N LEU A 200 28.82 -5.61 3.75
CA LEU A 200 29.34 -4.25 3.53
C LEU A 200 28.29 -3.16 3.29
N GLY A 201 27.02 -3.40 3.61
CA GLY A 201 25.97 -2.37 3.52
C GLY A 201 25.45 -2.14 2.11
N HIS A 202 25.65 -3.06 1.17
CA HIS A 202 25.00 -2.99 -0.13
C HIS A 202 23.47 -2.98 0.05
N GLN A 203 22.80 -2.18 -0.79
CA GLN A 203 21.36 -2.18 -0.91
C GLN A 203 20.96 -3.08 -2.07
N VAL A 204 20.12 -4.06 -1.80
CA VAL A 204 19.65 -5.04 -2.81
C VAL A 204 18.15 -5.02 -2.93
N LEU A 205 17.68 -5.37 -4.13
CA LEU A 205 16.27 -5.54 -4.43
C LEU A 205 15.88 -7.01 -4.34
N ILE A 206 14.88 -7.30 -3.52
CA ILE A 206 14.22 -8.61 -3.52
C ILE A 206 12.74 -8.44 -3.86
N ALA A 207 12.20 -9.37 -4.63
CA ALA A 207 10.80 -9.34 -5.02
C ALA A 207 9.91 -9.92 -3.89
N PRO A 208 8.68 -9.42 -3.71
CA PRO A 208 7.78 -9.91 -2.67
C PRO A 208 7.44 -11.41 -2.72
N ASN A 209 7.51 -12.04 -3.89
CA ASN A 209 7.26 -13.47 -4.05
C ASN A 209 8.31 -14.35 -3.32
N SER A 210 9.47 -13.80 -2.98
CA SER A 210 10.47 -14.45 -2.16
C SER A 210 10.17 -14.36 -0.66
N ILE A 211 9.18 -13.56 -0.24
CA ILE A 211 8.82 -13.40 1.17
C ILE A 211 7.90 -14.55 1.60
N LYS A 212 8.33 -15.27 2.64
CA LYS A 212 7.54 -16.34 3.25
C LYS A 212 6.55 -15.79 4.29
N GLU A 213 7.02 -14.88 5.14
CA GLU A 213 6.23 -14.35 6.25
C GLU A 213 6.75 -12.98 6.71
N VAL A 214 5.84 -12.09 7.10
CA VAL A 214 6.13 -10.88 7.87
C VAL A 214 5.66 -11.09 9.31
N SER A 215 6.61 -11.26 10.24
CA SER A 215 6.34 -11.55 11.65
C SER A 215 6.45 -10.28 12.50
N TRP A 216 5.31 -9.71 12.86
CA TRP A 216 5.25 -8.49 13.65
C TRP A 216 5.78 -8.64 15.07
N GLY A 217 5.39 -9.73 15.75
CA GLY A 217 5.74 -9.97 17.16
C GLY A 217 7.25 -10.06 17.36
N THR A 218 7.98 -10.44 16.30
CA THR A 218 9.44 -10.52 16.29
C THR A 218 10.12 -9.41 15.49
N SER A 219 9.35 -8.55 14.81
CA SER A 219 9.85 -7.52 13.89
C SER A 219 10.81 -8.09 12.84
N LYS A 220 10.43 -9.24 12.26
CA LYS A 220 11.22 -9.98 11.26
C LYS A 220 10.45 -10.22 9.98
N ILE A 221 11.16 -10.35 8.88
CA ILE A 221 10.66 -10.78 7.58
C ILE A 221 11.47 -12.03 7.19
N TYR A 222 10.79 -13.15 7.00
CA TYR A 222 11.43 -14.40 6.57
C TYR A 222 11.35 -14.53 5.06
N VAL A 223 12.47 -14.85 4.42
CA VAL A 223 12.54 -14.99 2.97
C VAL A 223 13.02 -16.38 2.56
N ASP A 224 12.42 -16.90 1.49
CA ASP A 224 12.77 -18.20 0.91
C ASP A 224 13.94 -18.07 -0.08
N MET A 225 15.05 -17.54 0.42
CA MET A 225 16.30 -17.33 -0.31
C MET A 225 17.49 -17.65 0.59
N THR A 226 18.64 -17.91 -0.01
CA THR A 226 19.95 -17.98 0.67
C THR A 226 20.67 -16.65 0.59
N GLN A 227 21.62 -16.40 1.51
CA GLN A 227 22.54 -15.27 1.45
C GLN A 227 23.26 -15.17 0.09
N GLN A 228 23.65 -16.30 -0.50
CA GLN A 228 24.32 -16.31 -1.80
C GLN A 228 23.38 -15.86 -2.94
N GLN A 229 22.11 -16.25 -2.93
CA GLN A 229 21.12 -15.75 -3.91
C GLN A 229 20.90 -14.25 -3.75
N VAL A 230 20.86 -13.74 -2.51
CA VAL A 230 20.70 -12.30 -2.25
C VAL A 230 21.90 -11.48 -2.73
N LYS A 231 23.14 -12.00 -2.59
CA LYS A 231 24.34 -11.35 -3.18
C LYS A 231 24.28 -11.24 -4.71
N GLY A 232 23.58 -12.16 -5.37
CA GLY A 232 23.35 -12.15 -6.81
C GLY A 232 22.15 -11.32 -7.26
N ALA A 233 21.37 -10.76 -6.33
CA ALA A 233 20.21 -9.95 -6.64
C ALA A 233 20.61 -8.56 -7.17
N PRO A 234 19.74 -7.86 -7.91
CA PRO A 234 20.00 -6.51 -8.39
C PRO A 234 20.34 -5.55 -7.25
N LEU A 235 21.41 -4.77 -7.42
CA LEU A 235 21.74 -3.68 -6.50
C LEU A 235 20.76 -2.53 -6.70
N PHE A 236 20.36 -1.90 -5.60
CA PHE A 236 19.61 -0.65 -5.62
C PHE A 236 20.58 0.53 -5.67
N ASP A 237 20.44 1.37 -6.69
CA ASP A 237 21.13 2.66 -6.79
C ASP A 237 20.09 3.79 -6.74
N PRO A 238 20.07 4.62 -5.69
CA PRO A 238 19.12 5.74 -5.59
C PRO A 238 19.37 6.84 -6.64
N ALA A 239 20.53 6.86 -7.31
CA ALA A 239 20.84 7.85 -8.35
C ALA A 239 20.26 7.48 -9.72
N ILE A 240 19.80 6.24 -9.91
CA ILE A 240 19.30 5.73 -11.19
C ILE A 240 17.78 5.54 -11.09
N PRO A 241 16.97 6.27 -11.88
CA PRO A 241 15.53 6.02 -11.96
C PRO A 241 15.26 4.59 -12.43
N PHE A 242 14.40 3.88 -11.71
CA PHE A 242 13.97 2.53 -12.11
C PHE A 242 12.86 2.63 -13.17
N ASN A 243 13.20 2.28 -14.41
CA ASN A 243 12.22 1.98 -15.43
C ASN A 243 12.15 0.45 -15.55
N ASP A 244 10.96 -0.13 -15.37
CA ASP A 244 10.71 -1.52 -15.77
C ASP A 244 10.75 -1.55 -17.32
N GLU A 245 11.83 -2.10 -17.89
CA GLU A 245 11.83 -2.63 -19.27
C GLU A 245 11.39 -4.10 -19.29
#